data_AF-A0A1C7M2X1-F1
#
_entry.id   AF-A0A1C7M2X1-F1
#
_cell.length_a   1.000
_cell.length_b   1.000
_cell.length_c   1.000
_cell.angle_alpha   90.00
_cell.angle_beta   90.00
_cell.angle_gamma   90.00
#
_symmetry.space_group_name_H-M   'P 1'
#
loop_
_entity.id
_entity.type
_entity.pdbx_description
1 polymer ?
#
loop_
_entity_poly.entity_id
_entity_poly.type
_entity_poly.pdbx_seq_one_letter_code
_entity_poly.pdbx_strand_id
1 'polypeptide(L)'
;MSEPHADFISWFHSQNGVVDTTSVGLTYFPGHGRGAIALQDIPEGHTLFSIPRQLTLSTRTSALPRLLGEKCWTQFGLGNGWVGLILCMMWEESRGSTSPWYGYLACLPTTFDTPMFWSEEELQELQGTAVVEKIGKKEAEQDYYEKLIPAIQSRPDLFPANSSQYYSLERYHLMGSRILSRSFNVEQWKGEESEDNEDEHANANASDLMDVDGEQEPEATIEGPPVLNWTLGITRFESENAKLFHEEHHLKMLSTKPIKAGEQIGNPEDVVELRADLVVAIASQSTKVDVQERVEWWLEIADDDAFVMGTDCELPEELISFLRLLFLSHEEWEKTRSKSKLPKAKVDARAGDGS
;
A
#
# COMPACT_ATOMS: atom_id res chain seq x y z
N MET A 1 -20.33 -26.88 -11.06
CA MET A 1 -19.09 -26.08 -10.99
C MET A 1 -19.17 -25.35 -9.68
N SER A 2 -18.45 -25.81 -8.66
CA SER A 2 -18.42 -25.16 -7.34
C SER A 2 -17.77 -23.79 -7.50
N GLU A 3 -18.40 -22.76 -6.93
CA GLU A 3 -17.83 -21.42 -6.93
C GLU A 3 -16.51 -21.41 -6.14
N PRO A 4 -15.42 -20.80 -6.67
CA PRO A 4 -14.14 -20.69 -5.96
C PRO A 4 -14.22 -19.94 -4.61
N HIS A 5 -15.37 -19.33 -4.29
CA HIS A 5 -15.61 -18.58 -3.06
C HIS A 5 -15.79 -19.48 -1.82
N ALA A 6 -16.42 -20.65 -1.97
CA ALA A 6 -16.68 -21.56 -0.85
C ALA A 6 -15.38 -22.18 -0.30
N ASP A 7 -14.43 -22.46 -1.19
CA ASP A 7 -13.13 -23.02 -0.84
C ASP A 7 -12.27 -22.00 -0.08
N PHE A 8 -12.36 -20.71 -0.44
CA PHE A 8 -11.64 -19.63 0.21
C PHE A 8 -12.13 -19.36 1.64
N ILE A 9 -13.44 -19.23 1.86
CA ILE A 9 -14.01 -19.00 3.20
C ILE A 9 -13.72 -20.19 4.13
N SER A 10 -13.85 -21.41 3.59
CA SER A 10 -13.54 -22.63 4.35
C SER A 10 -12.07 -22.67 4.78
N TRP A 11 -11.16 -22.33 3.86
CA TRP A 11 -9.74 -22.19 4.19
C TRP A 11 -9.50 -21.06 5.20
N PHE A 12 -10.15 -19.90 5.05
CA PHE A 12 -10.00 -18.78 6.00
C PHE A 12 -10.35 -19.18 7.43
N HIS A 13 -11.50 -19.84 7.59
CA HIS A 13 -11.93 -20.36 8.89
C HIS A 13 -10.95 -21.39 9.45
N SER A 14 -10.34 -22.23 8.60
CA SER A 14 -9.32 -23.20 9.02
C SER A 14 -8.05 -22.53 9.56
N GLN A 15 -7.78 -21.28 9.18
CA GLN A 15 -6.65 -20.47 9.63
C GLN A 15 -7.02 -19.48 10.73
N ASN A 16 -8.12 -19.73 11.46
CA ASN A 16 -8.64 -18.88 12.54
C ASN A 16 -9.14 -17.48 12.08
N GLY A 17 -9.30 -17.27 10.78
CA GLY A 17 -10.02 -16.13 10.24
C GLY A 17 -11.51 -16.21 10.56
N VAL A 18 -12.15 -15.08 10.83
CA VAL A 18 -13.59 -14.99 11.11
C VAL A 18 -14.22 -14.05 10.09
N VAL A 19 -15.27 -14.47 9.41
CA VAL A 19 -16.08 -13.60 8.54
C VAL A 19 -17.56 -13.79 8.86
N ASP A 20 -18.31 -12.69 8.91
CA ASP A 20 -19.75 -12.75 9.04
C ASP A 20 -20.38 -13.12 7.69
N THR A 21 -20.40 -14.41 7.40
CA THR A 21 -21.03 -14.97 6.19
C THR A 21 -22.54 -14.76 6.10
N THR A 22 -23.19 -14.31 7.18
CA THR A 22 -24.63 -14.00 7.15
C THR A 22 -24.89 -12.60 6.60
N SER A 23 -24.00 -11.65 6.89
CA SER A 23 -24.11 -10.27 6.43
C SER A 23 -23.25 -9.97 5.21
N VAL A 24 -22.16 -10.70 5.00
CA VAL A 24 -21.16 -10.44 3.95
C VAL A 24 -21.13 -11.58 2.95
N GLY A 25 -21.36 -11.24 1.68
CA GLY A 25 -21.18 -12.11 0.53
C GLY A 25 -19.95 -11.73 -0.26
N LEU A 26 -19.34 -12.72 -0.94
CA LEU A 26 -18.32 -12.47 -1.96
C LEU A 26 -18.95 -12.60 -3.33
N THR A 27 -18.74 -11.60 -4.18
CA THR A 27 -19.29 -11.56 -5.52
C THR A 27 -18.28 -11.00 -6.52
N TYR A 28 -18.63 -11.04 -7.80
CA TYR A 28 -17.88 -10.44 -8.89
C TYR A 28 -18.61 -9.20 -9.41
N PHE A 29 -17.94 -8.07 -9.38
CA PHE A 29 -18.40 -6.81 -9.94
C PHE A 29 -17.80 -6.62 -11.34
N PRO A 30 -18.64 -6.45 -12.39
CA PRO A 30 -18.15 -6.16 -13.74
C PRO A 30 -17.23 -4.94 -13.75
N GLY A 31 -16.06 -5.07 -14.39
CA GLY A 31 -15.05 -4.00 -14.48
C GLY A 31 -14.14 -3.84 -13.25
N HIS A 32 -14.51 -4.39 -12.09
CA HIS A 32 -13.81 -4.15 -10.82
C HIS A 32 -13.23 -5.44 -10.22
N GLY A 33 -13.70 -6.59 -10.69
CA GLY A 33 -13.21 -7.88 -10.24
C GLY A 33 -14.00 -8.39 -9.02
N ARG A 34 -13.34 -9.13 -8.15
CA ARG A 34 -13.98 -9.71 -6.96
C ARG A 34 -14.11 -8.67 -5.86
N GLY A 35 -15.26 -8.64 -5.18
CA GLY A 35 -15.39 -7.89 -3.95
C GLY A 35 -16.51 -8.34 -3.03
N ALA A 36 -16.70 -7.57 -1.96
CA ALA A 36 -17.65 -7.88 -0.90
C ALA A 36 -18.97 -7.11 -1.07
N ILE A 37 -20.08 -7.77 -0.82
CA ILE A 37 -21.45 -7.22 -0.90
C ILE A 37 -22.20 -7.50 0.40
N ALA A 38 -23.02 -6.55 0.84
CA ALA A 38 -23.90 -6.75 1.98
C ALA A 38 -25.11 -7.63 1.58
N LEU A 39 -25.32 -8.75 2.28
CA LEU A 39 -26.47 -9.65 2.07
C LEU A 39 -27.73 -9.17 2.81
N GLN A 40 -27.53 -8.37 3.86
CA GLN A 40 -28.57 -7.74 4.66
C GLN A 40 -28.10 -6.35 5.12
N ASP A 41 -29.00 -5.57 5.71
CA ASP A 41 -28.63 -4.27 6.28
C ASP A 41 -27.62 -4.46 7.42
N ILE A 42 -26.46 -3.80 7.31
CA ILE A 42 -25.36 -3.84 8.28
C ILE A 42 -25.35 -2.51 9.05
N PRO A 43 -25.42 -2.54 10.40
CA PRO A 43 -25.34 -1.32 11.20
C PRO A 43 -23.90 -0.79 11.26
N GLU A 44 -23.74 0.50 11.54
CA GLU A 44 -22.43 1.09 11.85
C GLU A 44 -21.75 0.39 13.04
N GLY A 45 -20.42 0.24 12.98
CA GLY A 45 -19.62 -0.45 13.98
C GLY A 45 -19.66 -1.99 13.93
N HIS A 46 -20.36 -2.59 12.96
CA HIS A 46 -20.44 -4.05 12.81
C HIS A 46 -19.10 -4.66 12.35
N THR A 47 -18.71 -5.77 12.96
CA THR A 47 -17.52 -6.52 12.53
C THR A 47 -17.82 -7.39 11.32
N LEU A 48 -17.24 -7.02 10.18
CA LEU A 48 -17.40 -7.71 8.91
C LEU A 48 -16.53 -8.97 8.85
N PHE A 49 -15.25 -8.82 9.21
CA PHE A 49 -14.32 -9.95 9.37
C PHE A 49 -13.17 -9.60 10.30
N SER A 50 -12.48 -10.63 10.78
CA SER A 50 -11.28 -10.55 11.62
C SER A 50 -10.20 -11.48 11.07
N ILE A 51 -8.96 -10.96 10.97
CA ILE A 51 -7.81 -11.67 10.44
C ILE A 51 -6.76 -11.81 11.55
N PRO A 52 -6.35 -13.02 11.94
CA PRO A 52 -5.22 -13.21 12.84
C PRO A 52 -3.95 -12.61 12.23
N ARG A 53 -3.15 -11.90 13.03
CA ARG A 53 -1.94 -11.25 12.50
C ARG A 53 -0.93 -12.25 11.90
N GLN A 54 -0.89 -13.48 12.41
CA GLN A 54 -0.05 -14.55 11.87
C GLN A 54 -0.47 -14.98 10.45
N LEU A 55 -1.71 -14.71 10.06
CA LEU A 55 -2.22 -15.00 8.72
C LEU A 55 -1.86 -13.91 7.70
N THR A 56 -1.30 -12.77 8.13
CA THR A 56 -0.72 -11.78 7.21
C THR A 56 0.55 -12.34 6.56
N LEU A 57 0.81 -12.04 5.29
CA LEU A 57 2.01 -12.49 4.59
C LEU A 57 3.06 -11.39 4.61
N SER A 58 4.17 -11.62 5.32
CA SER A 58 5.26 -10.67 5.46
C SER A 58 6.59 -11.41 5.58
N THR A 59 7.69 -10.68 5.55
CA THR A 59 9.02 -11.20 5.89
C THR A 59 9.13 -11.62 7.37
N ARG A 60 8.20 -11.22 8.23
CA ARG A 60 8.16 -11.64 9.64
C ARG A 60 7.38 -12.95 9.83
N THR A 61 6.28 -13.11 9.10
CA THR A 61 5.38 -14.25 9.27
C THR A 61 5.77 -15.45 8.40
N SER A 62 6.40 -15.22 7.24
CA SER A 62 6.94 -16.32 6.44
C SER A 62 8.10 -17.00 7.15
N ALA A 63 8.19 -18.32 7.04
CA ALA A 63 9.30 -19.09 7.59
C ALA A 63 10.60 -18.90 6.77
N LEU A 64 10.50 -18.39 5.53
CA LEU A 64 11.61 -18.34 4.60
C LEU A 64 12.82 -17.54 5.13
N PRO A 65 12.69 -16.32 5.68
CA PRO A 65 13.85 -15.54 6.10
C PRO A 65 14.64 -16.23 7.21
N ARG A 66 13.95 -16.89 8.15
CA ARG A 66 14.57 -17.72 9.19
C ARG A 66 15.29 -18.94 8.60
N LEU A 67 14.71 -19.60 7.60
CA LEU A 67 15.31 -20.78 6.96
C LEU A 67 16.52 -20.42 6.08
N LEU A 68 16.45 -19.27 5.38
CA LEU A 68 17.54 -18.74 4.57
C LEU A 68 18.72 -18.29 5.44
N GLY A 69 18.41 -17.74 6.62
CA GLY A 69 19.35 -17.28 7.61
C GLY A 69 19.74 -15.81 7.40
N GLU A 70 19.94 -15.09 8.51
CA GLU A 70 20.18 -13.64 8.51
C GLU A 70 21.40 -13.23 7.67
N LYS A 71 22.47 -14.02 7.68
CA LYS A 71 23.67 -13.76 6.87
C LYS A 71 23.35 -13.71 5.38
N CYS A 72 22.58 -14.69 4.90
CA CYS A 72 22.18 -14.75 3.50
C CYS A 72 21.18 -13.62 3.18
N TRP A 73 20.25 -13.37 4.08
CA TRP A 73 19.23 -12.34 3.94
C TRP A 73 19.84 -10.93 3.80
N THR A 74 20.82 -10.61 4.65
CA THR A 74 21.54 -9.33 4.64
C THR A 74 22.53 -9.22 3.49
N GLN A 75 23.28 -10.30 3.19
CA GLN A 75 24.27 -10.33 2.10
C GLN A 75 23.65 -9.98 0.74
N PHE A 76 22.46 -10.51 0.45
CA PHE A 76 21.76 -10.24 -0.81
C PHE A 76 20.82 -9.03 -0.74
N GLY A 77 20.79 -8.30 0.37
CA GLY A 77 19.94 -7.12 0.53
C GLY A 77 18.45 -7.42 0.44
N LEU A 78 18.00 -8.61 0.85
CA LEU A 78 16.59 -9.02 0.78
C LEU A 78 15.70 -8.27 1.77
N GLY A 79 16.30 -7.64 2.79
CA GLY A 79 15.60 -6.72 3.69
C GLY A 79 15.30 -5.35 3.08
N ASN A 80 15.87 -5.02 1.92
CA ASN A 80 15.72 -3.71 1.31
C ASN A 80 14.61 -3.74 0.26
N GLY A 81 13.62 -2.85 0.41
CA GLY A 81 12.49 -2.76 -0.52
C GLY A 81 11.63 -4.03 -0.51
N TRP A 82 11.07 -4.38 -1.68
CA TRP A 82 10.10 -5.48 -1.80
C TRP A 82 10.71 -6.83 -2.17
N VAL A 83 12.01 -6.89 -2.46
CA VAL A 83 12.66 -8.10 -3.00
C VAL A 83 12.46 -9.32 -2.09
N GLY A 84 12.69 -9.16 -0.78
CA GLY A 84 12.51 -10.25 0.18
C GLY A 84 11.04 -10.67 0.34
N LEU A 85 10.11 -9.72 0.28
CA LEU A 85 8.68 -9.99 0.36
C LEU A 85 8.20 -10.75 -0.89
N ILE A 86 8.63 -10.31 -2.08
CA ILE A 86 8.36 -10.99 -3.34
C ILE A 86 8.89 -12.42 -3.28
N LEU A 87 10.13 -12.62 -2.81
CA LEU A 87 10.71 -13.95 -2.66
C LEU A 87 9.90 -14.83 -1.70
N CYS A 88 9.42 -14.28 -0.58
CA CYS A 88 8.53 -15.00 0.34
C CYS A 88 7.23 -15.42 -0.38
N MET A 89 6.58 -14.54 -1.14
CA MET A 89 5.38 -14.90 -1.91
C MET A 89 5.63 -16.01 -2.92
N MET A 90 6.74 -15.93 -3.68
CA MET A 90 7.11 -16.93 -4.69
C MET A 90 7.38 -18.28 -4.03
N TRP A 91 8.06 -18.28 -2.88
CA TRP A 91 8.32 -19.49 -2.11
C TRP A 91 7.05 -20.14 -1.58
N GLU A 92 6.16 -19.36 -0.97
CA GLU A 92 4.87 -19.85 -0.49
C GLU A 92 3.98 -20.36 -1.64
N GLU A 93 4.00 -19.71 -2.81
CA GLU A 93 3.30 -20.18 -4.01
C GLU A 93 3.86 -21.55 -4.47
N SER A 94 5.18 -21.71 -4.47
CA SER A 94 5.85 -22.96 -4.87
C SER A 94 5.51 -24.15 -3.98
N ARG A 95 5.16 -23.90 -2.71
CA ARG A 95 4.78 -24.90 -1.71
C ARG A 95 3.36 -25.43 -1.87
N GLY A 96 2.53 -24.75 -2.67
CA GLY A 96 1.14 -25.14 -2.93
C GLY A 96 0.36 -25.35 -1.63
N SER A 97 -0.37 -26.46 -1.52
CA SER A 97 -1.26 -26.77 -0.38
C SER A 97 -0.57 -26.93 0.97
N THR A 98 0.77 -26.98 1.01
CA THR A 98 1.53 -27.02 2.27
C THR A 98 1.81 -25.62 2.85
N SER A 99 1.60 -24.58 2.05
CA SER A 99 1.67 -23.19 2.52
C SER A 99 0.40 -22.87 3.31
N PRO A 100 0.51 -22.21 4.48
CA PRO A 100 -0.67 -21.77 5.20
C PRO A 100 -1.46 -20.74 4.38
N TRP A 101 -0.81 -19.99 3.46
CA TRP A 101 -1.42 -18.98 2.58
C TRP A 101 -1.94 -19.49 1.24
N TYR A 102 -1.96 -20.81 1.01
CA TYR A 102 -2.35 -21.39 -0.28
C TYR A 102 -3.70 -20.88 -0.80
N GLY A 103 -4.73 -20.87 0.05
CA GLY A 103 -6.07 -20.43 -0.35
C GLY A 103 -6.13 -18.96 -0.75
N TYR A 104 -5.30 -18.11 -0.13
CA TYR A 104 -5.17 -16.71 -0.49
C TYR A 104 -4.43 -16.52 -1.80
N LEU A 105 -3.25 -17.13 -1.96
CA LEU A 105 -2.45 -17.03 -3.18
C LEU A 105 -3.22 -17.53 -4.41
N ALA A 106 -4.03 -18.58 -4.25
CA ALA A 106 -4.91 -19.11 -5.30
C ALA A 106 -6.04 -18.14 -5.71
N CYS A 107 -6.38 -17.18 -4.86
CA CYS A 107 -7.43 -16.19 -5.14
C CYS A 107 -6.90 -14.88 -5.73
N LEU A 108 -5.57 -14.67 -5.74
CA LEU A 108 -4.96 -13.45 -6.25
C LEU A 108 -5.07 -13.35 -7.78
N PRO A 109 -5.18 -12.12 -8.34
CA PRO A 109 -5.13 -11.92 -9.78
C PRO A 109 -3.88 -12.54 -10.40
N THR A 110 -4.03 -13.12 -11.58
CA THR A 110 -2.94 -13.69 -12.38
C THR A 110 -2.57 -12.81 -13.57
N THR A 111 -3.32 -11.74 -13.81
CA THR A 111 -3.15 -10.80 -14.91
C THR A 111 -3.27 -9.38 -14.37
N PHE A 112 -2.48 -8.47 -14.92
CA PHE A 112 -2.49 -7.05 -14.61
C PHE A 112 -2.31 -6.27 -15.91
N ASP A 113 -3.02 -5.16 -16.03
CA ASP A 113 -2.92 -4.25 -17.18
C ASP A 113 -1.99 -3.06 -16.87
N THR A 114 -1.10 -3.20 -15.90
CA THR A 114 -0.18 -2.13 -15.50
C THR A 114 0.92 -1.95 -16.57
N PRO A 115 1.46 -0.72 -16.73
CA PRO A 115 2.54 -0.44 -17.69
C PRO A 115 3.78 -1.34 -17.57
N MET A 116 3.96 -2.02 -16.43
CA MET A 116 5.03 -3.01 -16.23
C MET A 116 4.93 -4.20 -17.21
N PHE A 117 3.73 -4.56 -17.65
CA PHE A 117 3.46 -5.68 -18.57
C PHE A 117 3.27 -5.26 -20.03
N TRP A 118 3.33 -3.96 -20.32
CA TRP A 118 3.14 -3.44 -21.67
C TRP A 118 4.36 -3.76 -22.55
N SER A 119 4.11 -3.87 -23.86
CA SER A 119 5.16 -4.02 -24.86
C SER A 119 5.97 -2.72 -24.99
N GLU A 120 7.15 -2.81 -25.59
CA GLU A 120 7.97 -1.62 -25.82
C GLU A 120 7.26 -0.63 -26.77
N GLU A 121 6.46 -1.12 -27.70
CA GLU A 121 5.64 -0.30 -28.60
C GLU A 121 4.52 0.44 -27.85
N GLU A 122 3.85 -0.22 -26.92
CA GLU A 122 2.82 0.39 -26.07
C GLU A 122 3.43 1.43 -25.11
N LEU A 123 4.63 1.16 -24.57
CA LEU A 123 5.39 2.12 -23.78
C LEU A 123 5.88 3.31 -24.61
N GLN A 124 6.15 3.11 -25.90
CA GLN A 124 6.50 4.19 -26.82
C GLN A 124 5.36 5.19 -27.01
N GLU A 125 4.10 4.75 -26.94
CA GLU A 125 2.95 5.67 -26.99
C GLU A 125 2.91 6.63 -25.79
N LEU A 126 3.55 6.27 -24.68
CA LEU A 126 3.70 7.11 -23.50
C LEU A 126 4.95 8.00 -23.53
N GLN A 127 5.75 7.98 -24.61
CA GLN A 127 6.93 8.85 -24.73
C GLN A 127 6.54 10.33 -24.71
N GLY A 128 7.18 11.08 -23.82
CA GLY A 128 6.85 12.47 -23.52
C GLY A 128 6.07 12.66 -22.22
N THR A 129 5.65 11.58 -21.57
CA THR A 129 5.11 11.61 -20.20
C THR A 129 6.18 11.24 -19.17
N ALA A 130 6.08 11.78 -17.96
CA ALA A 130 6.95 11.40 -16.83
C ALA A 130 6.67 9.97 -16.31
N VAL A 131 5.73 9.24 -16.91
CA VAL A 131 5.29 7.92 -16.47
C VAL A 131 6.29 6.84 -16.89
N VAL A 132 6.93 6.96 -18.06
CA VAL A 132 7.86 5.94 -18.60
C VAL A 132 9.08 5.74 -17.70
N GLU A 133 9.61 6.82 -17.12
CA GLU A 133 10.77 6.76 -16.20
C GLU A 133 10.39 6.24 -14.81
N LYS A 134 9.10 6.24 -14.45
CA LYS A 134 8.60 5.89 -13.10
C LYS A 134 8.01 4.48 -12.99
N ILE A 135 8.03 3.69 -14.07
CA ILE A 135 7.54 2.29 -14.05
C ILE A 135 8.42 1.42 -13.12
N GLY A 136 9.69 1.80 -12.92
CA GLY A 136 10.62 1.06 -12.05
C GLY A 136 11.01 -0.34 -12.56
N LYS A 137 10.68 -0.65 -13.83
CA LYS A 137 10.87 -1.98 -14.42
C LYS A 137 12.35 -2.36 -14.49
N LYS A 138 13.21 -1.42 -14.89
CA LYS A 138 14.65 -1.69 -15.02
C LYS A 138 15.28 -1.98 -13.66
N GLU A 139 14.93 -1.19 -12.66
CA GLU A 139 15.39 -1.34 -11.28
C GLU A 139 14.89 -2.67 -10.68
N ALA A 140 13.62 -3.03 -10.93
CA ALA A 140 13.05 -4.29 -10.49
C ALA A 140 13.73 -5.51 -11.15
N GLU A 141 13.98 -5.46 -12.46
CA GLU A 141 14.70 -6.51 -13.18
C GLU A 141 16.16 -6.62 -12.71
N GLN A 142 16.83 -5.49 -12.44
CA GLN A 142 18.18 -5.49 -11.89
C GLN A 142 18.20 -6.17 -10.51
N ASP A 143 17.29 -5.81 -9.61
CA ASP A 143 17.16 -6.42 -8.29
C ASP A 143 16.89 -7.94 -8.38
N TYR A 144 16.09 -8.36 -9.36
CA TYR A 144 15.84 -9.77 -9.62
C TYR A 144 17.14 -10.52 -9.95
N TYR A 145 17.97 -10.00 -10.87
CA TYR A 145 19.20 -10.67 -11.29
C TYR A 145 20.35 -10.55 -10.28
N GLU A 146 20.48 -9.42 -9.59
CA GLU A 146 21.61 -9.13 -8.70
C GLU A 146 21.37 -9.61 -7.27
N LYS A 147 20.11 -9.65 -6.79
CA LYS A 147 19.77 -9.99 -5.41
C LYS A 147 19.05 -11.34 -5.33
N LEU A 148 17.93 -11.47 -6.03
CA LEU A 148 17.03 -12.61 -5.86
C LEU A 148 17.60 -13.92 -6.43
N ILE A 149 18.11 -13.90 -7.68
CA ILE A 149 18.67 -15.10 -8.31
C ILE A 149 19.87 -15.67 -7.53
N PRO A 150 20.87 -14.86 -7.10
CA PRO A 150 21.97 -15.35 -6.28
C PRO A 150 21.51 -15.93 -4.94
N ALA A 151 20.50 -15.33 -4.30
CA ALA A 151 19.92 -15.85 -3.06
C ALA A 151 19.30 -17.24 -3.27
N ILE A 152 18.53 -17.42 -4.35
CA ILE A 152 17.92 -18.72 -4.70
C ILE A 152 19.00 -19.78 -4.97
N GLN A 153 20.02 -19.42 -5.78
CA GLN A 153 21.10 -20.33 -6.15
C GLN A 153 21.97 -20.73 -4.96
N SER A 154 22.08 -19.88 -3.93
CA SER A 154 22.85 -20.16 -2.72
C SER A 154 22.25 -21.29 -1.85
N ARG A 155 20.93 -21.55 -1.98
CA ARG A 155 20.19 -22.52 -1.16
C ARG A 155 19.34 -23.48 -1.99
N PRO A 156 19.95 -24.39 -2.77
CA PRO A 156 19.22 -25.39 -3.56
C PRO A 156 18.36 -26.36 -2.73
N ASP A 157 18.63 -26.44 -1.42
CA ASP A 157 17.85 -27.20 -0.44
C ASP A 157 16.46 -26.61 -0.20
N LEU A 158 16.33 -25.28 -0.24
CA LEU A 158 15.04 -24.57 -0.12
C LEU A 158 14.39 -24.33 -1.47
N PHE A 159 15.19 -24.26 -2.54
CA PHE A 159 14.76 -23.94 -3.90
C PHE A 159 15.15 -25.05 -4.88
N PRO A 160 14.47 -26.21 -4.84
CA PRO A 160 14.80 -27.32 -5.72
C PRO A 160 14.50 -27.02 -7.20
N ALA A 161 15.28 -27.60 -8.13
CA ALA A 161 15.24 -27.26 -9.55
C ALA A 161 13.86 -27.47 -10.23
N ASN A 162 13.03 -28.37 -9.69
CA ASN A 162 11.65 -28.61 -10.14
C ASN A 162 10.70 -27.42 -9.86
N SER A 163 11.08 -26.51 -8.97
CA SER A 163 10.30 -25.32 -8.62
C SER A 163 10.71 -24.07 -9.40
N SER A 164 11.67 -24.18 -10.32
CA SER A 164 12.19 -23.05 -11.13
C SER A 164 11.12 -22.25 -11.88
N GLN A 165 9.98 -22.88 -12.25
CA GLN A 165 8.84 -22.19 -12.87
C GLN A 165 8.21 -21.10 -12.00
N TYR A 166 8.32 -21.21 -10.66
CA TYR A 166 7.80 -20.22 -9.72
C TYR A 166 8.79 -19.06 -9.52
N TYR A 167 10.03 -19.23 -9.96
CA TYR A 167 11.12 -18.27 -9.80
C TYR A 167 11.54 -17.62 -11.12
N SER A 168 10.59 -17.44 -12.04
CA SER A 168 10.81 -16.70 -13.28
C SER A 168 10.68 -15.19 -13.08
N LEU A 169 11.22 -14.41 -14.02
CA LEU A 169 11.09 -12.95 -14.00
C LEU A 169 9.64 -12.51 -14.15
N GLU A 170 8.85 -13.21 -14.97
CA GLU A 170 7.41 -12.97 -15.11
C GLU A 170 6.69 -13.14 -13.77
N ARG A 171 7.02 -14.20 -13.01
CA ARG A 171 6.47 -14.41 -11.67
C ARG A 171 6.92 -13.33 -10.69
N TYR A 172 8.16 -12.86 -10.80
CA TYR A 172 8.65 -11.75 -9.99
C TYR A 172 7.85 -10.47 -10.22
N HIS A 173 7.60 -10.08 -11.48
CA HIS A 173 6.75 -8.93 -11.82
C HIS A 173 5.30 -9.12 -11.37
N LEU A 174 4.76 -10.33 -11.51
CA LEU A 174 3.41 -10.67 -11.05
C LEU A 174 3.26 -10.48 -9.55
N MET A 175 4.22 -10.97 -8.76
CA MET A 175 4.21 -10.81 -7.30
C MET A 175 4.43 -9.36 -6.88
N GLY A 176 5.34 -8.63 -7.54
CA GLY A 176 5.52 -7.20 -7.33
C GLY A 176 4.23 -6.41 -7.59
N SER A 177 3.50 -6.76 -8.64
CA SER A 177 2.21 -6.12 -8.98
C SER A 177 1.09 -6.48 -8.00
N ARG A 178 1.09 -7.73 -7.50
CA ARG A 178 0.20 -8.15 -6.40
C ARG A 178 0.49 -7.37 -5.12
N ILE A 179 1.75 -7.05 -4.85
CA ILE A 179 2.14 -6.19 -3.72
C ILE A 179 1.62 -4.79 -3.94
N LEU A 180 2.03 -4.15 -5.04
CA LEU A 180 1.66 -2.77 -5.36
C LEU A 180 0.15 -2.52 -5.30
N SER A 181 -0.66 -3.50 -5.73
CA SER A 181 -2.12 -3.36 -5.77
C SER A 181 -2.86 -3.78 -4.50
N ARG A 182 -2.21 -4.47 -3.54
CA ARG A 182 -2.91 -5.14 -2.41
C ARG A 182 -2.16 -5.13 -1.08
N SER A 183 -0.96 -4.56 -0.99
CA SER A 183 -0.25 -4.38 0.28
C SER A 183 -0.80 -3.18 1.05
N PHE A 184 -0.62 -3.21 2.36
CA PHE A 184 -0.80 -2.02 3.20
C PHE A 184 0.18 -2.05 4.37
N ASN A 185 0.36 -0.92 5.04
CA ASN A 185 1.29 -0.82 6.15
C ASN A 185 0.60 -1.27 7.44
N VAL A 186 1.12 -2.32 8.07
CA VAL A 186 0.62 -2.80 9.36
C VAL A 186 1.50 -2.24 10.46
N GLU A 187 0.90 -1.61 11.47
CA GLU A 187 1.61 -1.16 12.68
C GLU A 187 2.41 -2.30 13.31
N GLN A 188 3.63 -1.98 13.73
CA GLN A 188 4.49 -2.93 14.38
C GLN A 188 3.87 -3.37 15.71
N TRP A 189 3.70 -4.68 15.88
CA TRP A 189 3.22 -5.29 17.11
C TRP A 189 4.32 -6.15 17.74
N LYS A 190 4.38 -6.10 19.08
CA LYS A 190 5.30 -6.91 19.89
C LYS A 190 4.72 -8.32 20.00
N GLY A 191 5.18 -9.21 19.12
CA GLY A 191 4.97 -10.65 19.24
C GLY A 191 6.29 -11.32 19.63
N GLU A 192 6.27 -12.06 20.74
CA GLU A 192 7.28 -12.95 21.32
C GLU A 192 8.70 -12.95 20.68
N GLU A 193 9.61 -12.31 21.43
CA GLU A 193 11.07 -12.52 21.56
C GLU A 193 11.98 -12.46 20.32
N SER A 194 12.63 -11.30 20.16
CA SER A 194 14.09 -11.29 20.32
C SER A 194 14.42 -10.80 21.74
N GLU A 195 14.50 -11.71 22.70
CA GLU A 195 15.37 -11.50 23.87
C GLU A 195 16.80 -11.40 23.32
N ASP A 196 17.31 -10.18 23.18
CA ASP A 196 18.72 -9.83 23.33
C ASP A 196 18.88 -8.36 22.89
N ASN A 197 18.85 -7.47 23.88
CA ASN A 197 19.74 -6.31 24.05
C ASN A 197 19.20 -5.45 25.21
N GLU A 198 19.18 -6.02 26.41
CA GLU A 198 19.51 -5.21 27.58
C GLU A 198 21.03 -5.06 27.58
N ASP A 199 21.55 -3.98 27.00
CA ASP A 199 22.87 -3.49 27.39
C ASP A 199 22.71 -2.05 27.87
N GLU A 200 22.76 -1.95 29.20
CA GLU A 200 22.93 -0.76 29.99
C GLU A 200 24.14 0.06 29.48
N HIS A 201 23.89 1.28 29.05
CA HIS A 201 24.83 2.36 29.30
C HIS A 201 24.16 3.44 30.15
N ALA A 202 24.11 3.16 31.44
CA ALA A 202 24.03 4.16 32.48
C ALA A 202 25.27 5.08 32.43
N ASN A 203 25.06 6.39 32.31
CA ASN A 203 25.91 7.34 33.03
C ASN A 203 25.16 8.62 33.44
N ALA A 204 24.60 8.52 34.66
CA ALA A 204 24.47 9.50 35.73
C ALA A 204 24.50 11.02 35.45
N ASN A 205 23.43 11.70 35.91
CA ASN A 205 23.37 12.76 36.94
C ASN A 205 22.39 13.86 36.53
N ALA A 206 21.61 14.53 37.38
CA ALA A 206 21.00 14.29 38.68
C ALA A 206 20.04 15.51 38.85
N SER A 207 18.92 15.29 39.56
CA SER A 207 18.05 16.29 40.21
C SER A 207 17.48 17.47 39.40
N ASP A 208 16.16 17.50 39.20
CA ASP A 208 15.29 18.28 40.10
C ASP A 208 13.80 18.08 39.80
N LEU A 209 13.02 18.20 40.86
CA LEU A 209 11.57 18.07 40.96
C LEU A 209 10.82 19.20 40.23
N MET A 210 9.66 18.90 39.66
CA MET A 210 8.33 19.51 39.89
C MET A 210 7.43 19.51 38.63
N ASP A 211 6.16 19.22 38.87
CA ASP A 211 4.99 19.30 37.97
C ASP A 211 4.97 20.52 37.04
N VAL A 212 4.37 20.37 35.85
CA VAL A 212 3.14 21.07 35.40
C VAL A 212 2.74 20.56 34.01
N ASP A 213 1.44 20.28 33.86
CA ASP A 213 0.69 19.89 32.67
C ASP A 213 1.26 20.35 31.31
N GLY A 214 1.38 19.39 30.39
CA GLY A 214 1.55 19.62 28.97
C GLY A 214 1.06 18.38 28.22
N GLU A 215 -0.05 18.52 27.52
CA GLU A 215 -0.66 17.51 26.65
C GLU A 215 0.41 16.85 25.77
N GLN A 216 0.69 15.56 26.02
CA GLN A 216 1.52 14.75 25.13
C GLN A 216 0.63 14.29 23.96
N GLU A 217 0.84 14.92 22.81
CA GLU A 217 0.44 14.38 21.52
C GLU A 217 0.96 12.93 21.38
N PRO A 218 0.16 11.99 20.85
CA PRO A 218 0.59 10.61 20.75
C PRO A 218 1.76 10.51 19.76
N GLU A 219 2.84 9.89 20.25
CA GLU A 219 4.06 9.58 19.49
C GLU A 219 3.73 8.97 18.13
N ALA A 220 4.40 9.51 17.11
CA ALA A 220 4.33 9.09 15.72
C ALA A 220 4.36 7.55 15.59
N THR A 221 3.30 7.01 15.01
CA THR A 221 3.19 5.63 14.56
C THR A 221 4.37 5.30 13.64
N ILE A 222 5.31 4.50 14.15
CA ILE A 222 6.44 3.99 13.37
C ILE A 222 5.88 3.04 12.32
N GLU A 223 5.80 3.52 11.08
CA GLU A 223 5.41 2.70 9.93
C GLU A 223 6.30 1.46 9.84
N GLY A 224 5.68 0.28 9.91
CA GLY A 224 6.35 -1.01 9.76
C GLY A 224 6.66 -1.32 8.28
N PRO A 225 7.53 -2.33 8.02
CA PRO A 225 7.78 -2.81 6.66
C PRO A 225 6.47 -3.24 5.98
N PRO A 226 6.36 -3.12 4.65
CA PRO A 226 5.14 -3.38 3.92
C PRO A 226 4.66 -4.81 4.19
N VAL A 227 3.41 -4.94 4.62
CA VAL A 227 2.76 -6.22 4.87
C VAL A 227 1.76 -6.47 3.76
N LEU A 228 1.79 -7.66 3.17
CA LEU A 228 0.67 -8.09 2.34
C LEU A 228 -0.38 -8.62 3.26
N ASN A 229 -1.53 -7.95 3.28
CA ASN A 229 -2.68 -8.55 3.90
C ASN A 229 -3.94 -8.38 3.06
N TRP A 230 -4.72 -9.45 3.16
CA TRP A 230 -6.12 -9.73 2.88
C TRP A 230 -7.07 -8.52 2.91
N THR A 231 -6.95 -7.50 2.08
CA THR A 231 -8.21 -6.83 1.69
C THR A 231 -8.93 -7.83 0.81
N LEU A 232 -9.93 -8.46 1.41
CA LEU A 232 -10.83 -9.53 0.98
C LEU A 232 -11.58 -9.15 -0.33
N GLY A 233 -10.83 -8.83 -1.39
CA GLY A 233 -11.36 -8.13 -2.55
C GLY A 233 -12.09 -6.84 -2.17
N ILE A 234 -11.71 -6.13 -1.09
CA ILE A 234 -12.29 -4.81 -0.85
C ILE A 234 -11.63 -3.85 -1.84
N THR A 235 -12.10 -3.93 -3.09
CA THR A 235 -11.74 -3.06 -4.19
C THR A 235 -12.54 -1.79 -4.05
N ARG A 236 -11.85 -0.65 -4.17
CA ARG A 236 -12.42 0.67 -4.41
C ARG A 236 -13.53 0.64 -5.46
N PHE A 237 -14.77 0.83 -5.01
CA PHE A 237 -15.77 1.57 -5.78
C PHE A 237 -16.90 2.09 -4.88
N GLU A 238 -17.10 3.42 -4.93
CA GLU A 238 -18.27 4.20 -4.45
C GLU A 238 -18.65 4.15 -2.96
N SER A 239 -17.98 3.37 -2.12
CA SER A 239 -18.46 3.11 -0.75
C SER A 239 -17.36 3.17 0.31
N GLU A 240 -17.16 4.35 0.90
CA GLU A 240 -16.35 4.52 2.12
C GLU A 240 -17.18 4.12 3.35
N ASN A 241 -17.40 2.82 3.53
CA ASN A 241 -18.32 2.30 4.53
C ASN A 241 -17.72 1.22 5.45
N ALA A 242 -16.45 0.84 5.30
CA ALA A 242 -15.74 -0.04 6.21
C ALA A 242 -14.27 0.37 6.41
N LYS A 243 -13.67 0.19 7.59
CA LYS A 243 -12.26 0.50 7.88
C LYS A 243 -11.60 -0.64 8.64
N LEU A 244 -10.30 -0.85 8.37
CA LEU A 244 -9.48 -1.81 9.10
C LEU A 244 -8.96 -1.18 10.41
N PHE A 245 -9.13 -1.91 11.52
CA PHE A 245 -8.65 -1.58 12.84
C PHE A 245 -7.60 -2.60 13.30
N HIS A 246 -6.56 -2.09 13.94
CA HIS A 246 -5.44 -2.87 14.42
C HIS A 246 -5.64 -3.21 15.90
N GLU A 247 -5.81 -4.49 16.23
CA GLU A 247 -5.78 -4.97 17.61
C GLU A 247 -4.49 -5.73 17.89
N GLU A 248 -4.26 -6.12 19.15
CA GLU A 248 -3.03 -6.81 19.56
C GLU A 248 -2.78 -8.08 18.75
N HIS A 249 -3.75 -8.99 18.65
CA HIS A 249 -3.56 -10.28 17.97
C HIS A 249 -4.27 -10.41 16.61
N HIS A 250 -5.19 -9.50 16.28
CA HIS A 250 -6.05 -9.58 15.10
C HIS A 250 -6.20 -8.22 14.43
N LEU A 251 -6.54 -8.23 13.14
CA LEU A 251 -6.97 -7.07 12.37
C LEU A 251 -8.48 -7.21 12.15
N LYS A 252 -9.26 -6.18 12.47
CA LYS A 252 -10.72 -6.21 12.34
C LYS A 252 -11.19 -5.21 11.30
N MET A 253 -12.01 -5.67 10.36
CA MET A 253 -12.71 -4.77 9.43
C MET A 253 -14.08 -4.45 10.02
N LEU A 254 -14.31 -3.18 10.33
CA LEU A 254 -15.57 -2.69 10.90
C LEU A 254 -16.28 -1.78 9.89
N SER A 255 -17.60 -1.83 9.82
CA SER A 255 -18.37 -0.85 9.05
C SER A 255 -18.31 0.53 9.71
N THR A 256 -17.98 1.58 8.95
CA THR A 256 -17.93 2.98 9.42
C THR A 256 -19.25 3.73 9.21
N LYS A 257 -20.15 3.19 8.39
CA LYS A 257 -21.49 3.72 8.11
C LYS A 257 -22.47 2.55 7.99
N PRO A 258 -23.79 2.76 8.17
CA PRO A 258 -24.79 1.75 7.84
C PRO A 258 -24.71 1.37 6.36
N ILE A 259 -24.72 0.07 6.06
CA ILE A 259 -24.64 -0.47 4.68
C ILE A 259 -25.95 -1.18 4.37
N LYS A 260 -26.61 -0.84 3.26
CA LYS A 260 -27.87 -1.50 2.88
C LYS A 260 -27.63 -2.84 2.20
N ALA A 261 -28.60 -3.74 2.34
CA ALA A 261 -28.60 -5.00 1.60
C ALA A 261 -28.43 -4.74 0.09
N GLY A 262 -27.45 -5.37 -0.53
CA GLY A 262 -27.08 -5.22 -1.94
C GLY A 262 -26.01 -4.16 -2.22
N GLU A 263 -25.60 -3.35 -1.23
CA GLU A 263 -24.51 -2.39 -1.40
C GLU A 263 -23.14 -3.06 -1.32
N GLN A 264 -22.19 -2.49 -2.07
CA GLN A 264 -20.78 -2.88 -1.99
C GLN A 264 -20.18 -2.43 -0.66
N ILE A 265 -19.28 -3.25 -0.13
CA ILE A 265 -18.49 -2.93 1.05
C ILE A 265 -17.11 -2.46 0.56
N GLY A 266 -16.73 -1.23 0.89
CA GLY A 266 -15.50 -0.59 0.44
C GLY A 266 -14.64 -0.04 1.59
N ASN A 267 -13.31 -0.04 1.40
CA ASN A 267 -12.30 0.37 2.38
C ASN A 267 -11.70 1.72 1.94
N PRO A 268 -11.72 2.77 2.78
CA PRO A 268 -11.21 4.09 2.44
C PRO A 268 -9.69 4.15 2.33
N GLU A 269 -8.95 3.18 2.90
CA GLU A 269 -7.48 3.13 2.81
C GLU A 269 -6.96 2.74 1.41
N ASP A 270 -7.85 2.48 0.44
CA ASP A 270 -7.52 2.27 -0.98
C ASP A 270 -7.51 3.64 -1.70
N VAL A 271 -6.63 4.53 -1.26
CA VAL A 271 -6.45 5.89 -1.80
C VAL A 271 -5.49 5.88 -3.00
N VAL A 272 -5.72 6.79 -3.95
CA VAL A 272 -4.78 7.01 -5.05
C VAL A 272 -4.08 8.31 -4.73
N GLU A 273 -2.79 8.22 -4.44
CA GLU A 273 -1.97 9.38 -4.16
C GLU A 273 -1.30 9.90 -5.43
N LEU A 274 -1.43 11.20 -5.65
CA LEU A 274 -0.76 11.92 -6.71
C LEU A 274 0.42 12.67 -6.11
N ARG A 275 1.64 12.18 -6.30
CA ARG A 275 2.85 12.84 -5.79
C ARG A 275 2.99 14.26 -6.35
N ALA A 276 3.42 15.19 -5.49
CA ALA A 276 3.62 16.59 -5.85
C ALA A 276 4.71 16.78 -6.92
N ASP A 277 5.71 15.89 -6.98
CA ASP A 277 6.78 15.92 -7.99
C ASP A 277 6.25 15.82 -9.43
N LEU A 278 5.20 15.02 -9.65
CA LEU A 278 4.52 14.89 -10.94
C LEU A 278 3.81 16.19 -11.33
N VAL A 279 3.16 16.83 -10.37
CA VAL A 279 2.47 18.10 -10.57
C VAL A 279 3.46 19.20 -10.95
N VAL A 280 4.60 19.27 -10.26
CA VAL A 280 5.67 20.24 -10.53
C VAL A 280 6.29 20.02 -11.92
N ALA A 281 6.53 18.76 -12.31
CA ALA A 281 7.08 18.42 -13.62
C ALA A 281 6.17 18.86 -14.78
N ILE A 282 4.84 18.84 -14.59
CA ILE A 282 3.88 19.32 -15.59
C ILE A 282 3.73 20.84 -15.52
N ALA A 283 3.61 21.41 -14.33
CA ALA A 283 3.43 22.85 -14.14
C ALA A 283 4.63 23.63 -14.69
N SER A 284 5.86 23.18 -14.43
CA SER A 284 7.10 23.80 -14.91
C SER A 284 7.20 23.88 -16.45
N GLN A 285 6.49 23.02 -17.19
CA GLN A 285 6.41 23.12 -18.65
C GLN A 285 5.47 24.25 -19.11
N SER A 286 4.49 24.61 -18.27
CA SER A 286 3.44 25.58 -18.58
C SER A 286 3.72 26.98 -18.01
N THR A 287 4.62 27.10 -17.04
CA THR A 287 5.03 28.38 -16.44
C THR A 287 6.50 28.70 -16.75
N LYS A 288 6.80 29.99 -16.99
CA LYS A 288 8.19 30.50 -17.14
C LYS A 288 8.83 30.91 -15.82
N VAL A 289 8.12 30.73 -14.71
CA VAL A 289 8.56 31.12 -13.37
C VAL A 289 9.28 29.95 -12.73
N ASP A 290 10.37 30.24 -12.02
CA ASP A 290 11.02 29.24 -11.18
C ASP A 290 10.06 28.80 -10.07
N VAL A 291 9.68 27.53 -10.11
CA VAL A 291 8.73 26.91 -9.19
C VAL A 291 9.43 26.34 -7.96
N GLN A 292 10.76 26.23 -7.95
CA GLN A 292 11.50 25.51 -6.92
C GLN A 292 11.35 26.15 -5.54
N GLU A 293 11.48 27.49 -5.45
CA GLU A 293 11.27 28.24 -4.20
C GLU A 293 9.83 28.09 -3.67
N ARG A 294 8.85 27.91 -4.57
CA ARG A 294 7.43 27.74 -4.19
C ARG A 294 7.13 26.35 -3.67
N VAL A 295 7.81 25.33 -4.22
CA VAL A 295 7.71 23.94 -3.79
C VAL A 295 8.36 23.77 -2.42
N GLU A 296 9.55 24.32 -2.20
CA GLU A 296 10.21 24.30 -0.89
C GLU A 296 9.33 24.94 0.18
N TRP A 297 8.74 26.10 -0.12
CA TRP A 297 7.82 26.78 0.79
C TRP A 297 6.50 26.02 1.03
N TRP A 298 6.00 25.28 0.03
CA TRP A 298 4.85 24.39 0.23
C TRP A 298 5.19 23.29 1.23
N LEU A 299 6.33 22.63 1.07
CA LEU A 299 6.79 21.59 1.99
C LEU A 299 7.00 22.14 3.41
N GLU A 300 7.47 23.38 3.57
CA GLU A 300 7.59 24.04 4.88
C GLU A 300 6.26 24.32 5.58
N ILE A 301 5.16 24.52 4.83
CA ILE A 301 3.87 24.96 5.40
C ILE A 301 2.83 23.85 5.46
N ALA A 302 2.73 23.06 4.40
CA ALA A 302 1.75 22.00 4.28
C ALA A 302 2.28 20.66 4.79
N ASP A 303 3.62 20.50 4.87
CA ASP A 303 4.31 19.26 5.27
C ASP A 303 3.81 18.02 4.49
N ASP A 304 3.41 18.22 3.23
CA ASP A 304 2.79 17.18 2.41
C ASP A 304 3.39 17.16 1.01
N ASP A 305 3.75 15.96 0.54
CA ASP A 305 4.37 15.67 -0.76
C ASP A 305 3.50 14.80 -1.68
N ALA A 306 2.27 14.47 -1.25
CA ALA A 306 1.30 13.71 -2.02
C ALA A 306 -0.11 14.31 -1.91
N PHE A 307 -0.95 14.06 -2.92
CA PHE A 307 -2.34 14.51 -2.92
C PHE A 307 -3.28 13.32 -3.05
N VAL A 308 -4.14 13.11 -2.07
CA VAL A 308 -5.10 11.99 -2.06
C VAL A 308 -6.28 12.27 -3.00
N MET A 309 -6.38 11.52 -4.09
CA MET A 309 -7.47 11.62 -5.06
C MET A 309 -8.64 10.69 -4.70
N GLY A 310 -9.82 11.28 -4.51
CA GLY A 310 -11.09 10.59 -4.32
C GLY A 310 -11.64 9.91 -5.59
N THR A 311 -12.82 9.29 -5.49
CA THR A 311 -13.57 8.75 -6.64
C THR A 311 -14.73 9.64 -7.07
N ASP A 312 -14.97 10.72 -6.33
CA ASP A 312 -15.96 11.75 -6.59
C ASP A 312 -15.69 12.57 -7.87
N CYS A 313 -14.57 12.28 -8.56
CA CYS A 313 -14.08 13.06 -9.71
C CYS A 313 -13.85 14.54 -9.37
N GLU A 314 -13.71 14.87 -8.08
CA GLU A 314 -13.33 16.19 -7.62
C GLU A 314 -11.81 16.25 -7.43
N LEU A 315 -11.25 17.43 -7.67
CA LEU A 315 -9.83 17.66 -7.41
C LEU A 315 -9.65 17.97 -5.93
N PRO A 316 -8.69 17.34 -5.23
CA PRO A 316 -8.41 17.62 -3.83
C PRO A 316 -8.13 19.10 -3.60
N GLU A 317 -8.64 19.65 -2.50
CA GLU A 317 -8.46 21.08 -2.19
C GLU A 317 -6.97 21.45 -2.09
N GLU A 318 -6.16 20.57 -1.52
CA GLU A 318 -4.72 20.70 -1.41
C GLU A 318 -4.04 20.73 -2.78
N LEU A 319 -4.45 19.85 -3.70
CA LEU A 319 -3.95 19.84 -5.08
C LEU A 319 -4.30 21.14 -5.80
N ILE A 320 -5.52 21.65 -5.64
CA ILE A 320 -5.96 22.92 -6.23
C ILE A 320 -5.15 24.10 -5.65
N SER A 321 -4.94 24.10 -4.33
CA SER A 321 -4.15 25.11 -3.63
C SER A 321 -2.70 25.12 -4.11
N PHE A 322 -2.10 23.94 -4.23
CA PHE A 322 -0.73 23.75 -4.72
C PHE A 322 -0.58 24.18 -6.18
N LEU A 323 -1.48 23.75 -7.07
CA LEU A 323 -1.49 24.21 -8.47
C LEU A 323 -1.57 25.74 -8.55
N ARG A 324 -2.47 26.36 -7.77
CA ARG A 324 -2.58 27.82 -7.74
C ARG A 324 -1.27 28.47 -7.30
N LEU A 325 -0.62 27.94 -6.27
CA LEU A 325 0.67 28.42 -5.81
C LEU A 325 1.71 28.43 -6.94
N LEU A 326 1.78 27.34 -7.72
CA LEU A 326 2.71 27.22 -8.85
C LEU A 326 2.42 28.24 -9.97
N PHE A 327 1.16 28.65 -10.15
CA PHE A 327 0.75 29.58 -11.21
C PHE A 327 0.56 31.05 -10.75
N LEU A 328 0.75 31.39 -9.47
CA LEU A 328 0.67 32.79 -9.00
C LEU A 328 1.64 33.71 -9.76
N SER A 329 1.26 34.96 -9.99
CA SER A 329 2.21 35.99 -10.45
C SER A 329 3.25 36.30 -9.36
N HIS A 330 4.39 36.89 -9.73
CA HIS A 330 5.45 37.22 -8.76
C HIS A 330 4.96 38.15 -7.64
N GLU A 331 4.10 39.13 -7.95
CA GLU A 331 3.53 40.01 -6.92
C GLU A 331 2.57 39.29 -5.97
N GLU A 332 1.80 38.32 -6.48
CA GLU A 332 0.89 37.53 -5.66
C GLU A 332 1.64 36.52 -4.80
N TRP A 333 2.72 35.95 -5.33
CA TRP A 333 3.65 35.09 -4.60
C TRP A 333 4.23 35.81 -3.38
N GLU A 334 4.80 37.01 -3.54
CA GLU A 334 5.35 37.77 -2.41
C GLU A 334 4.29 38.13 -1.36
N LYS A 335 3.07 38.47 -1.79
CA LYS A 335 1.94 38.74 -0.88
C LYS A 335 1.47 37.48 -0.15
N THR A 336 1.56 36.31 -0.77
CA THR A 336 1.16 35.03 -0.20
C THR A 336 2.21 34.54 0.81
N ARG A 337 3.49 34.62 0.42
CA ARG A 337 4.64 34.34 1.28
C ARG A 337 4.67 35.22 2.53
N SER A 338 4.48 36.53 2.38
CA SER A 338 4.45 37.48 3.52
C SER A 338 3.26 37.30 4.47
N LYS A 339 2.18 36.67 4.01
CA LYS A 339 1.00 36.37 4.83
C LYS A 339 1.00 34.96 5.43
N SER A 340 1.95 34.10 5.03
CA SER A 340 2.04 32.69 5.44
C SER A 340 0.70 31.94 5.34
N LYS A 341 -0.06 32.18 4.26
CA LYS A 341 -1.36 31.53 4.04
C LYS A 341 -1.40 30.89 2.65
N LEU A 342 -1.82 29.64 2.59
CA LEU A 342 -1.99 28.92 1.33
C LEU A 342 -3.10 29.56 0.47
N PRO A 343 -2.98 29.47 -0.87
CA PRO A 343 -4.05 29.89 -1.78
C PRO A 343 -5.36 29.17 -1.47
N LYS A 344 -6.50 29.85 -1.68
CA LYS A 344 -7.80 29.19 -1.50
C LYS A 344 -8.03 28.18 -2.62
N ALA A 345 -8.37 26.95 -2.24
CA ALA A 345 -8.84 25.89 -3.10
C ALA A 345 -10.22 26.24 -3.67
N LYS A 346 -10.24 26.97 -4.78
CA LYS A 346 -11.48 27.27 -5.49
C LYS A 346 -11.24 27.03 -6.97
N VAL A 347 -11.92 26.06 -7.56
CA VAL A 347 -11.88 25.86 -9.01
C VAL A 347 -12.57 27.07 -9.65
N ASP A 348 -11.88 27.73 -10.58
CA ASP A 348 -12.51 28.80 -11.33
C ASP A 348 -13.61 28.19 -12.20
N ALA A 349 -14.82 28.77 -12.15
CA ALA A 349 -15.91 28.31 -12.99
C ALA A 349 -15.43 28.33 -14.45
N ARG A 350 -15.59 27.19 -15.16
CA ARG A 350 -15.21 27.05 -16.57
C ARG A 350 -15.47 28.35 -17.31
N ALA A 351 -14.42 28.95 -17.87
CA ALA A 351 -14.60 29.90 -18.96
C ALA A 351 -15.43 29.14 -20.01
N GLY A 352 -16.68 29.55 -20.17
CA GLY A 352 -17.64 28.89 -21.04
C GLY A 352 -17.11 28.80 -22.47
N ASP A 353 -17.68 27.83 -23.20
CA ASP A 353 -17.58 27.67 -24.65
C ASP A 353 -17.31 29.00 -25.36
N GLY A 354 -16.15 29.10 -25.97
CA GLY A 354 -15.61 30.35 -26.48
C GLY A 354 -14.64 30.15 -27.64
N SER A 355 -15.21 29.65 -28.75
CA SER A 355 -14.68 29.61 -30.14
C SER A 355 -13.70 28.51 -30.54
#